data_AF-A0A3R6PGA2-F1
#
_entry.id   AF-A0A3R6PGA2-F1
#
_cell.length_a   1.000
_cell.length_b   1.000
_cell.length_c   1.000
_cell.angle_alpha   90.00
_cell.angle_beta   90.00
_cell.angle_gamma   90.00
#
_symmetry.space_group_name_H-M   'P 1'
#
loop_
_entity.id
_entity.type
_entity.pdbx_description
1 polymer ?
#
loop_
_entity_poly.entity_id
_entity_poly.type
_entity_poly.pdbx_seq_one_letter_code
_entity_poly.pdbx_strand_id
1 'polypeptide(L)'
;MGELKQHPLPMTIDEQIENLKSLGLIIENEEYAKKILNDISYFRLIKAYSLGFKPKNGKYEEGVTFEQIVELYLFNANFRQVTFAEIEKIEVNVRCRIANYFAEVYGVLGYMEPQNFVDEEYHRAFMADIEEEVRRNSKAPFVRNFKTNYAGGNLPIYALVEVFSFGTLSKFYKNMKNADKKAVAKSFGIGYTYLESWLESISYVRNVCAHYGRLYNAKLSKTPILYKEYTQAGIGNNRMFGVLLCMKQILKNDKHWNLYVDQIELLIDKYEKVDVKTMGFPDDWKKLLEQK
;
A
#
# COMPACT_ATOMS: atom_id res chain seq x y z
N MET A 1 -20.69 -22.85 22.74
CA MET A 1 -20.54 -22.19 21.42
C MET A 1 -21.65 -21.17 21.31
N GLY A 2 -21.35 -19.90 21.09
CA GLY A 2 -22.39 -18.88 20.89
C GLY A 2 -23.16 -19.14 19.61
N GLU A 3 -24.47 -18.88 19.60
CA GLU A 3 -25.30 -19.01 18.41
C GLU A 3 -24.71 -18.20 17.24
N LEU A 4 -24.58 -18.86 16.10
CA LEU A 4 -24.12 -18.21 14.87
C LEU A 4 -25.20 -17.24 14.39
N LYS A 5 -24.78 -16.04 13.99
CA LYS A 5 -25.71 -15.07 13.40
C LYS A 5 -26.21 -15.59 12.05
N GLN A 6 -27.51 -15.49 11.83
CA GLN A 6 -28.09 -15.72 10.51
C GLN A 6 -27.76 -14.56 9.56
N HIS A 7 -27.71 -14.85 8.26
CA HIS A 7 -27.52 -13.83 7.25
C HIS A 7 -28.76 -12.92 7.16
N PRO A 8 -28.58 -11.59 7.07
CA PRO A 8 -29.69 -10.68 6.86
C PRO A 8 -30.31 -10.88 5.47
N LEU A 9 -31.60 -10.56 5.34
CA LEU A 9 -32.28 -10.48 4.06
C LEU A 9 -31.67 -9.37 3.16
N PRO A 10 -31.77 -9.49 1.82
CA PRO A 10 -31.36 -8.43 0.93
C PRO A 10 -32.18 -7.15 1.17
N MET A 11 -31.56 -5.99 0.97
CA MET A 11 -32.22 -4.68 1.00
C MET A 11 -32.13 -4.03 -0.38
N THR A 12 -33.25 -3.53 -0.88
CA THR A 12 -33.35 -2.58 -1.98
C THR A 12 -32.64 -1.26 -1.64
N ILE A 13 -32.41 -0.40 -2.63
CA ILE A 13 -31.75 0.90 -2.41
C ILE A 13 -32.60 1.81 -1.52
N ASP A 14 -33.92 1.85 -1.72
CA ASP A 14 -34.82 2.64 -0.87
C ASP A 14 -34.81 2.12 0.58
N GLU A 15 -34.82 0.79 0.79
CA GLU A 15 -34.67 0.21 2.13
C GLU A 15 -33.31 0.50 2.77
N GLN A 16 -32.24 0.57 1.97
CA GLN A 16 -30.93 0.98 2.47
C GLN A 16 -30.94 2.43 2.98
N ILE A 17 -31.61 3.33 2.27
CA ILE A 17 -31.77 4.74 2.67
C ILE A 17 -32.58 4.85 3.96
N GLU A 18 -33.74 4.20 4.03
CA GLU A 18 -34.58 4.22 5.23
C GLU A 18 -33.85 3.61 6.43
N ASN A 19 -33.10 2.52 6.22
CA ASN A 19 -32.26 1.96 7.26
C ASN A 19 -31.19 2.96 7.75
N LEU A 20 -30.52 3.69 6.85
CA LEU A 20 -29.54 4.72 7.24
C LEU A 20 -30.18 5.87 8.04
N LYS A 21 -31.34 6.37 7.60
CA LYS A 21 -32.11 7.39 8.35
C LYS A 21 -32.54 6.88 9.73
N SER A 22 -33.02 5.64 9.82
CA SER A 22 -33.41 5.02 11.11
C SER A 22 -32.23 4.91 12.10
N LEU A 23 -31.01 4.81 11.56
CA LEU A 23 -29.77 4.81 12.32
C LEU A 23 -29.31 6.22 12.69
N GLY A 24 -30.03 7.27 12.32
CA GLY A 24 -29.71 8.66 12.63
C GLY A 24 -28.79 9.35 11.62
N LEU A 25 -28.55 8.75 10.44
CA LEU A 25 -27.79 9.43 9.39
C LEU A 25 -28.67 10.47 8.69
N ILE A 26 -28.16 11.70 8.57
CA ILE A 26 -28.84 12.75 7.81
C ILE A 26 -28.61 12.50 6.33
N ILE A 27 -29.69 12.42 5.56
CA ILE A 27 -29.66 12.31 4.09
C ILE A 27 -30.52 13.45 3.55
N GLU A 28 -29.87 14.54 3.12
CA GLU A 28 -30.57 15.73 2.61
C GLU A 28 -31.07 15.52 1.18
N ASN A 29 -30.25 14.84 0.35
CA ASN A 29 -30.58 14.53 -1.03
C ASN A 29 -30.66 13.02 -1.25
N GLU A 30 -31.87 12.47 -1.13
CA GLU A 30 -32.10 11.03 -1.31
C GLU A 30 -31.77 10.54 -2.71
N GLU A 31 -32.10 11.31 -3.76
CA GLU A 31 -31.81 10.91 -5.15
C GLU A 31 -30.30 10.82 -5.40
N TYR A 32 -29.52 11.73 -4.81
CA TYR A 32 -28.06 11.62 -4.80
C TYR A 32 -27.59 10.37 -4.04
N ALA A 33 -28.14 10.12 -2.85
CA ALA A 33 -27.78 8.94 -2.07
C ALA A 33 -28.11 7.62 -2.81
N LYS A 34 -29.26 7.54 -3.48
CA LYS A 34 -29.64 6.40 -4.34
C LYS A 34 -28.64 6.17 -5.44
N LYS A 35 -28.24 7.23 -6.14
CA LYS A 35 -27.23 7.15 -7.20
C LYS A 35 -25.90 6.60 -6.65
N ILE A 36 -25.43 7.17 -5.54
CA ILE A 36 -24.17 6.73 -4.92
C ILE A 36 -24.23 5.27 -4.45
N LEU A 37 -25.33 4.83 -3.85
CA LEU A 37 -25.47 3.45 -3.37
C LEU A 37 -25.62 2.42 -4.51
N ASN A 38 -26.01 2.87 -5.71
CA ASN A 38 -25.94 2.06 -6.93
C ASN A 38 -24.52 1.99 -7.51
N ASP A 39 -23.75 3.08 -7.45
CA ASP A 39 -22.38 3.14 -7.99
C ASP A 39 -21.33 2.55 -7.04
N ILE A 40 -21.58 2.63 -5.72
CA ILE A 40 -20.66 2.20 -4.66
C ILE A 40 -21.45 1.34 -3.67
N SER A 41 -21.03 0.08 -3.54
CA SER A 41 -21.76 -0.87 -2.68
C SER A 41 -21.90 -0.36 -1.24
N TYR A 42 -23.10 -0.53 -0.69
CA TYR A 42 -23.44 -0.16 0.69
C TYR A 42 -22.38 -0.61 1.70
N PHE A 43 -21.90 -1.85 1.57
CA PHE A 43 -20.90 -2.40 2.48
C PHE A 43 -19.58 -1.62 2.39
N ARG A 44 -19.11 -1.30 1.18
CA ARG A 44 -17.87 -0.55 0.96
C ARG A 44 -17.97 0.87 1.50
N LEU A 45 -19.07 1.56 1.22
CA LEU A 45 -19.24 2.96 1.64
C LEU A 45 -19.52 3.05 3.14
N ILE A 46 -20.63 2.45 3.57
CA ILE A 46 -21.14 2.65 4.93
C ILE A 46 -20.26 1.95 5.96
N LYS A 47 -19.92 0.67 5.78
CA LYS A 47 -19.16 -0.04 6.83
C LYS A 47 -17.73 0.48 6.96
N ALA A 48 -17.10 0.89 5.86
CA ALA A 48 -15.71 1.33 5.89
C ALA A 48 -15.56 2.82 6.27
N TYR A 49 -16.51 3.70 5.95
CA TYR A 49 -16.32 5.15 6.16
C TYR A 49 -17.17 5.74 7.29
N SER A 50 -18.05 4.95 7.91
CA SER A 50 -18.76 5.36 9.13
C SER A 50 -17.95 5.15 10.43
N LEU A 51 -16.69 4.70 10.34
CA LEU A 51 -15.87 4.45 11.53
C LEU A 51 -15.50 5.77 12.20
N GLY A 52 -15.89 5.93 13.47
CA GLY A 52 -15.69 7.15 14.24
C GLY A 52 -16.93 8.04 14.32
N PHE A 53 -17.94 7.81 13.49
CA PHE A 53 -19.22 8.54 13.54
C PHE A 53 -20.34 7.82 14.29
N LYS A 54 -20.07 6.58 14.73
CA LYS A 54 -21.01 5.79 15.52
C LYS A 54 -20.32 4.68 16.31
N PRO A 55 -20.85 4.31 17.49
CA PRO A 55 -20.38 3.13 18.20
C PRO A 55 -20.69 1.84 17.44
N LYS A 56 -20.00 0.76 17.80
CA LYS A 56 -20.19 -0.56 17.20
C LYS A 56 -21.64 -1.01 17.43
N ASN A 57 -22.38 -1.24 16.34
CA ASN A 57 -23.81 -1.57 16.32
C ASN A 57 -24.76 -0.49 16.88
N GLY A 58 -24.32 0.77 16.98
CA GLY A 58 -25.18 1.89 17.37
C GLY A 58 -25.60 2.81 16.23
N LYS A 59 -26.30 3.87 16.63
CA LYS A 59 -26.75 5.00 15.79
C LYS A 59 -25.62 6.00 15.53
N TYR A 60 -25.74 6.76 14.45
CA TYR A 60 -24.85 7.88 14.16
C TYR A 60 -24.96 8.95 15.23
N GLU A 61 -23.82 9.61 15.47
CA GLU A 61 -23.77 10.84 16.25
C GLU A 61 -24.58 11.95 15.57
N GLU A 62 -25.03 12.91 16.37
CA GLU A 62 -25.87 14.01 15.86
C GLU A 62 -25.10 14.84 14.83
N GLY A 63 -25.78 15.20 13.72
CA GLY A 63 -25.21 16.02 12.65
C GLY A 63 -24.38 15.27 11.60
N VAL A 64 -24.24 13.94 11.69
CA VAL A 64 -23.53 13.17 10.66
C VAL A 64 -24.38 13.04 9.41
N THR A 65 -23.82 13.46 8.28
CA THR A 65 -24.49 13.44 6.95
C THR A 65 -23.98 12.30 6.07
N PHE A 66 -24.79 11.86 5.11
CA PHE A 66 -24.35 10.91 4.09
C PHE A 66 -23.22 11.45 3.22
N GLU A 67 -23.28 12.74 2.87
CA GLU A 67 -22.31 13.45 2.06
C GLU A 67 -20.91 13.44 2.70
N GLN A 68 -20.82 13.63 4.03
CA GLN A 68 -19.57 13.46 4.79
C GLN A 68 -18.96 12.06 4.58
N ILE A 69 -19.76 11.00 4.63
CA ILE A 69 -19.27 9.62 4.41
C ILE A 69 -18.75 9.44 2.99
N VAL A 70 -19.44 10.04 2.01
CA VAL A 70 -19.02 10.04 0.60
C VAL A 70 -17.73 10.81 0.40
N GLU A 71 -17.56 11.97 1.02
CA GLU A 71 -16.33 12.76 0.96
C GLU A 71 -15.12 11.96 1.47
N LEU A 72 -15.25 11.26 2.60
CA LEU A 72 -14.17 10.41 3.11
C LEU A 72 -13.81 9.28 2.14
N TYR A 73 -14.81 8.69 1.47
CA TYR A 73 -14.58 7.69 0.44
C TYR A 73 -13.80 8.28 -0.74
N LEU A 74 -14.21 9.45 -1.23
CA LEU A 74 -13.60 10.13 -2.37
C LEU A 74 -12.18 10.61 -2.06
N PHE A 75 -11.96 11.20 -0.89
CA PHE A 75 -10.63 11.54 -0.39
C PHE A 75 -9.72 10.31 -0.40
N ASN A 76 -10.15 9.21 0.24
CA ASN A 76 -9.35 8.00 0.30
C ASN A 76 -9.08 7.44 -1.12
N ALA A 77 -10.05 7.50 -2.02
CA ALA A 77 -9.88 7.04 -3.39
C ALA A 77 -8.80 7.85 -4.13
N ASN A 78 -8.83 9.17 -4.04
CA ASN A 78 -7.87 10.05 -4.69
C ASN A 78 -6.49 9.99 -4.01
N PHE A 79 -6.45 9.95 -2.68
CA PHE A 79 -5.23 9.80 -1.91
C PHE A 79 -4.47 8.52 -2.28
N ARG A 80 -5.18 7.39 -2.47
CA ARG A 80 -4.58 6.16 -2.97
C ARG A 80 -3.96 6.33 -4.36
N GLN A 81 -4.63 7.01 -5.28
CA GLN A 81 -4.14 7.18 -6.65
C GLN A 81 -2.83 7.95 -6.67
N VAL A 82 -2.76 9.11 -5.99
CA VAL A 82 -1.53 9.90 -5.91
C VAL A 82 -0.42 9.16 -5.17
N THR A 83 -0.74 8.43 -4.09
CA THR A 83 0.23 7.62 -3.34
C THR A 83 0.77 6.46 -4.20
N PHE A 84 -0.09 5.80 -4.98
CA PHE A 84 0.27 4.64 -5.78
C PHE A 84 1.31 5.00 -6.85
N ALA A 85 1.18 6.18 -7.47
CA ALA A 85 2.14 6.68 -8.44
C ALA A 85 3.55 6.86 -7.85
N GLU A 86 3.66 7.35 -6.61
CA GLU A 86 4.96 7.48 -5.93
C GLU A 86 5.53 6.13 -5.51
N ILE A 87 4.68 5.20 -5.09
CA ILE A 87 5.10 3.83 -4.79
C ILE A 87 5.63 3.11 -6.04
N GLU A 88 5.03 3.34 -7.20
CA GLU A 88 5.49 2.77 -8.48
C GLU A 88 6.95 3.16 -8.76
N LYS A 89 7.31 4.43 -8.57
CA LYS A 89 8.70 4.91 -8.72
C LYS A 89 9.67 4.16 -7.78
N ILE A 90 9.25 3.95 -6.53
CA ILE A 90 10.05 3.18 -5.55
C ILE A 90 10.21 1.74 -6.03
N GLU A 91 9.12 1.09 -6.43
CA GLU A 91 9.11 -0.30 -6.88
C GLU A 91 10.06 -0.52 -8.06
N VAL A 92 9.99 0.33 -9.09
CA VAL A 92 10.86 0.29 -10.27
C VAL A 92 12.33 0.51 -9.89
N ASN A 93 12.62 1.50 -9.03
CA ASN A 93 13.98 1.79 -8.60
C ASN A 93 14.58 0.60 -7.82
N VAL A 94 13.83 0.06 -6.87
CA VAL A 94 14.27 -1.06 -6.03
C VAL A 94 14.51 -2.32 -6.87
N ARG A 95 13.65 -2.62 -7.87
CA ARG A 95 13.87 -3.72 -8.83
C ARG A 95 15.23 -3.58 -9.50
N CYS A 96 15.49 -2.40 -10.07
CA CYS A 96 16.73 -2.11 -10.78
C CYS A 96 17.96 -2.25 -9.85
N ARG A 97 17.92 -1.67 -8.65
CA ARG A 97 19.05 -1.73 -7.69
C ARG A 97 19.34 -3.16 -7.24
N ILE A 98 18.31 -3.94 -6.92
CA ILE A 98 18.47 -5.34 -6.51
C ILE A 98 18.99 -6.18 -7.66
N ALA A 99 18.37 -6.09 -8.84
CA ALA A 99 18.76 -6.92 -9.98
C ALA A 99 20.19 -6.66 -10.44
N ASN A 100 20.60 -5.39 -10.56
CA ASN A 100 21.96 -5.03 -10.97
C ASN A 100 22.98 -5.56 -9.97
N TYR A 101 22.77 -5.31 -8.67
CA TYR A 101 23.68 -5.77 -7.63
C TYR A 101 23.78 -7.31 -7.61
N PHE A 102 22.63 -7.98 -7.64
CA PHE A 102 22.59 -9.43 -7.52
C PHE A 102 23.21 -10.12 -8.74
N ALA A 103 22.97 -9.59 -9.95
CA ALA A 103 23.59 -10.08 -11.18
C ALA A 103 25.11 -9.92 -11.18
N GLU A 104 25.62 -8.79 -10.67
CA GLU A 104 27.06 -8.50 -10.60
C GLU A 104 27.78 -9.44 -9.61
N VAL A 105 27.15 -9.73 -8.47
CA VAL A 105 27.76 -10.51 -7.40
C VAL A 105 27.64 -12.02 -7.61
N TYR A 106 26.49 -12.50 -8.08
CA TYR A 106 26.18 -13.93 -8.15
C TYR A 106 25.93 -14.44 -9.58
N GLY A 107 26.03 -13.57 -10.58
CA GLY A 107 25.67 -13.87 -11.96
C GLY A 107 24.17 -13.76 -12.22
N VAL A 108 23.80 -13.72 -13.50
CA VAL A 108 22.42 -13.45 -13.92
C VAL A 108 21.40 -14.52 -13.51
N LEU A 109 21.86 -15.75 -13.25
CA LEU A 109 21.04 -16.86 -12.74
C LEU A 109 21.36 -17.21 -11.28
N GLY A 110 22.18 -16.41 -10.59
CA GLY A 110 22.61 -16.70 -9.22
C GLY A 110 21.47 -16.80 -8.21
N TYR A 111 20.27 -16.35 -8.57
CA TYR A 111 19.08 -16.44 -7.71
C TYR A 111 18.59 -17.89 -7.58
N MET A 112 19.02 -18.79 -8.47
CA MET A 112 18.68 -20.22 -8.42
C MET A 112 19.50 -20.99 -7.37
N GLU A 113 20.58 -20.39 -6.90
CA GLU A 113 21.56 -21.01 -6.02
C GLU A 113 21.24 -20.71 -4.54
N PRO A 114 20.77 -21.69 -3.75
CA PRO A 114 20.33 -21.47 -2.36
C PRO A 114 21.42 -20.89 -1.45
N GLN A 115 22.68 -21.25 -1.68
CA GLN A 115 23.85 -20.77 -0.95
C GLN A 115 24.10 -19.26 -1.08
N ASN A 116 23.44 -18.58 -2.03
CA ASN A 116 23.49 -17.13 -2.19
C ASN A 116 22.52 -16.37 -1.27
N PHE A 117 21.70 -17.10 -0.51
CA PHE A 117 20.72 -16.54 0.42
C PHE A 117 21.04 -16.91 1.88
N VAL A 118 20.31 -16.31 2.82
CA VAL A 118 20.47 -16.60 4.26
C VAL A 118 19.76 -17.89 4.66
N ASP A 119 18.54 -18.10 4.15
CA ASP A 119 17.68 -19.23 4.47
C ASP A 119 17.38 -20.03 3.19
N GLU A 120 17.91 -21.25 3.14
CA GLU A 120 17.75 -22.17 2.01
C GLU A 120 16.34 -22.76 1.90
N GLU A 121 15.65 -22.95 3.03
CA GLU A 121 14.27 -23.47 3.04
C GLU A 121 13.31 -22.38 2.53
N TYR A 122 13.52 -21.14 2.98
CA TYR A 122 12.81 -19.99 2.44
C TYR A 122 13.10 -19.78 0.96
N HIS A 123 14.35 -19.95 0.52
CA HIS A 123 14.73 -19.89 -0.89
C HIS A 123 13.97 -20.93 -1.73
N ARG A 124 13.89 -22.18 -1.25
CA ARG A 124 13.16 -23.24 -1.95
C ARG A 124 11.68 -22.91 -2.13
N ALA A 125 11.02 -22.42 -1.08
CA ALA A 125 9.64 -21.95 -1.18
C ALA A 125 9.50 -20.77 -2.15
N PHE A 126 10.46 -19.84 -2.11
CA PHE A 126 10.49 -18.68 -3.00
C PHE A 126 10.71 -19.05 -4.47
N MET A 127 11.48 -20.10 -4.77
CA MET A 127 11.64 -20.61 -6.14
C MET A 127 10.33 -21.16 -6.70
N ALA A 128 9.51 -21.82 -5.88
CA ALA A 128 8.16 -22.25 -6.29
C ALA A 128 7.25 -21.05 -6.61
N ASP A 129 7.31 -19.97 -5.81
CA ASP A 129 6.61 -18.71 -6.09
C ASP A 129 7.08 -18.11 -7.44
N ILE A 130 8.40 -18.10 -7.70
CA ILE A 130 8.97 -17.61 -8.98
C ILE A 130 8.45 -18.41 -10.17
N GLU A 131 8.48 -19.74 -10.08
CA GLU A 131 8.01 -20.61 -11.16
C GLU A 131 6.56 -20.34 -11.51
N GLU A 132 5.71 -20.11 -10.49
CA GLU A 132 4.32 -19.75 -10.71
C GLU A 132 4.17 -18.39 -11.40
N GLU A 133 4.89 -17.36 -10.94
CA GLU A 133 4.84 -16.01 -11.54
C GLU A 133 5.33 -16.02 -13.00
N VAL A 134 6.42 -16.75 -13.29
CA VAL A 134 6.93 -16.93 -14.65
C VAL A 134 5.95 -17.71 -15.53
N ARG A 135 5.21 -18.67 -14.96
CA ARG A 135 4.15 -19.40 -15.67
C ARG A 135 2.96 -18.49 -15.99
N ARG A 136 2.50 -17.69 -15.03
CA ARG A 136 1.41 -16.71 -15.19
C ARG A 136 1.74 -15.68 -16.28
N ASN A 137 3.00 -15.26 -16.36
CA ASN A 137 3.51 -14.28 -17.32
C ASN A 137 4.06 -14.91 -18.62
N SER A 138 3.82 -16.20 -18.89
CA SER A 138 4.38 -16.93 -20.03
C SER A 138 4.08 -16.33 -21.42
N LYS A 139 3.00 -15.54 -21.54
CA LYS A 139 2.62 -14.86 -22.78
C LYS A 139 3.35 -13.53 -23.00
N ALA A 140 4.01 -12.97 -21.98
CA ALA A 140 4.76 -11.74 -22.12
C ALA A 140 5.91 -11.94 -23.13
N PRO A 141 6.14 -11.01 -24.08
CA PRO A 141 7.10 -11.21 -25.16
C PRO A 141 8.50 -11.58 -24.68
N PHE A 142 9.00 -10.92 -23.63
CA PHE A 142 10.33 -11.18 -23.08
C PHE A 142 10.42 -12.55 -22.40
N VAL A 143 9.39 -12.96 -21.63
CA VAL A 143 9.32 -14.28 -20.97
C VAL A 143 9.33 -15.38 -22.03
N ARG A 144 8.51 -15.24 -23.07
CA ARG A 144 8.47 -16.18 -24.19
C ARG A 144 9.82 -16.27 -24.89
N ASN A 145 10.44 -15.13 -25.18
CA ASN A 145 11.76 -15.07 -25.83
C ASN A 145 12.83 -15.82 -25.03
N PHE A 146 12.92 -15.62 -23.71
CA PHE A 146 13.87 -16.36 -22.86
C PHE A 146 13.57 -17.86 -22.85
N LYS A 147 12.29 -18.25 -22.72
CA LYS A 147 11.89 -19.66 -22.69
C LYS A 147 12.17 -20.41 -23.99
N THR A 148 12.06 -19.76 -25.15
CA THR A 148 12.22 -20.43 -26.45
C THR A 148 13.63 -20.35 -27.01
N ASN A 149 14.34 -19.25 -26.76
CA ASN A 149 15.58 -18.93 -27.49
C ASN A 149 16.86 -19.08 -26.65
N TYR A 150 16.75 -19.40 -25.36
CA TYR A 150 17.90 -19.49 -24.45
C TYR A 150 17.97 -20.88 -23.80
N ALA A 151 19.19 -21.40 -23.66
CA ALA A 151 19.44 -22.69 -23.02
C ALA A 151 18.88 -22.70 -21.58
N GLY A 152 18.13 -23.74 -21.24
CA GLY A 152 17.45 -23.87 -19.94
C GLY A 152 16.19 -23.02 -19.77
N GLY A 153 15.91 -22.07 -20.67
CA GLY A 153 14.69 -21.26 -20.67
C GLY A 153 14.50 -20.34 -19.45
N ASN A 154 15.53 -20.20 -18.61
CA ASN A 154 15.49 -19.43 -17.37
C ASN A 154 15.59 -17.92 -17.65
N LEU A 155 14.92 -17.13 -16.83
CA LEU A 155 14.98 -15.67 -16.92
C LEU A 155 16.20 -15.17 -16.14
N PRO A 156 17.07 -14.35 -16.74
CA PRO A 156 18.10 -13.66 -15.97
C PRO A 156 17.46 -12.70 -14.96
N ILE A 157 18.10 -12.46 -13.81
CA ILE A 157 17.52 -11.70 -12.69
C ILE A 157 17.01 -10.31 -13.09
N TYR A 158 17.69 -9.62 -14.02
CA TYR A 158 17.25 -8.33 -14.55
C TYR A 158 15.92 -8.38 -15.32
N ALA A 159 15.56 -9.52 -15.89
CA ALA A 159 14.26 -9.75 -16.53
C ALA A 159 13.27 -10.39 -15.54
N LEU A 160 13.76 -11.20 -14.61
CA LEU A 160 12.95 -11.87 -13.61
C LEU A 160 12.27 -10.87 -12.65
N VAL A 161 12.96 -9.82 -12.22
CA VAL A 161 12.36 -8.82 -11.31
C VAL A 161 11.16 -8.10 -11.93
N GLU A 162 11.03 -8.07 -13.26
CA GLU A 162 9.87 -7.49 -13.97
C GLU A 162 8.60 -8.34 -13.84
N VAL A 163 8.73 -9.63 -13.54
CA VAL A 163 7.56 -10.48 -13.23
C VAL A 163 7.23 -10.51 -11.74
N PHE A 164 8.05 -9.94 -10.87
CA PHE A 164 7.79 -9.93 -9.43
C PHE A 164 6.67 -8.97 -9.08
N SER A 165 5.77 -9.38 -8.18
CA SER A 165 5.02 -8.42 -7.38
C SER A 165 5.96 -7.66 -6.44
N PHE A 166 5.56 -6.47 -5.95
CA PHE A 166 6.39 -5.78 -4.96
C PHE A 166 6.59 -6.63 -3.69
N GLY A 167 5.59 -7.42 -3.30
CA GLY A 167 5.69 -8.32 -2.15
C GLY A 167 6.77 -9.37 -2.37
N THR A 168 6.81 -9.96 -3.57
CA THR A 168 7.85 -10.93 -3.98
C THR A 168 9.24 -10.30 -3.94
N LEU A 169 9.38 -9.05 -4.40
CA LEU A 169 10.65 -8.32 -4.35
C LEU A 169 11.09 -8.00 -2.91
N SER A 170 10.16 -7.63 -2.04
CA SER A 170 10.43 -7.42 -0.60
C SER A 170 10.89 -8.70 0.08
N LYS A 171 10.24 -9.84 -0.22
CA LYS A 171 10.66 -11.18 0.24
C LYS A 171 12.05 -11.55 -0.26
N PHE A 172 12.34 -11.32 -1.55
CA PHE A 172 13.65 -11.54 -2.15
C PHE A 172 14.72 -10.77 -1.39
N TYR A 173 14.52 -9.45 -1.24
CA TYR A 173 15.45 -8.58 -0.52
C TYR A 173 15.69 -9.07 0.92
N LYS A 174 14.63 -9.45 1.64
CA LYS A 174 14.71 -9.95 3.01
C LYS A 174 15.64 -11.16 3.16
N ASN A 175 15.60 -12.10 2.21
CA ASN A 175 16.40 -13.33 2.24
C ASN A 175 17.83 -13.17 1.68
N MET A 176 18.16 -12.03 1.07
CA MET A 176 19.55 -11.74 0.66
C MET A 176 20.49 -11.72 1.87
N LYS A 177 21.78 -12.01 1.66
CA LYS A 177 22.78 -11.93 2.74
C LYS A 177 22.86 -10.51 3.28
N ASN A 178 23.24 -10.37 4.55
CA ASN A 178 23.34 -9.06 5.19
C ASN A 178 24.35 -8.12 4.49
N ALA A 179 25.43 -8.65 3.93
CA ALA A 179 26.38 -7.87 3.13
C ALA A 179 25.71 -7.28 1.89
N ASP A 180 24.92 -8.10 1.20
CA ASP A 180 24.18 -7.74 -0.01
C ASP A 180 23.12 -6.69 0.27
N LYS A 181 22.31 -6.91 1.32
CA LYS A 181 21.31 -5.95 1.79
C LYS A 181 21.97 -4.60 2.11
N LYS A 182 23.11 -4.60 2.80
CA LYS A 182 23.87 -3.36 3.10
C LYS A 182 24.33 -2.65 1.84
N ALA A 183 24.83 -3.38 0.84
CA ALA A 183 25.29 -2.78 -0.42
C ALA A 183 24.13 -2.11 -1.19
N VAL A 184 23.00 -2.80 -1.32
CA VAL A 184 21.81 -2.24 -1.95
C VAL A 184 21.27 -1.05 -1.16
N ALA A 185 21.13 -1.15 0.15
CA ALA A 185 20.62 -0.07 0.99
C ALA A 185 21.51 1.18 0.98
N LYS A 186 22.83 0.99 0.88
CA LYS A 186 23.79 2.09 0.73
C LYS A 186 23.52 2.94 -0.51
N SER A 187 23.03 2.35 -1.61
CA SER A 187 22.66 3.12 -2.82
C SER A 187 21.54 4.13 -2.59
N PHE A 188 20.70 3.91 -1.57
CA PHE A 188 19.68 4.85 -1.12
C PHE A 188 20.16 5.75 0.05
N GLY A 189 21.34 5.46 0.61
CA GLY A 189 21.82 6.08 1.85
C GLY A 189 20.97 5.71 3.06
N ILE A 190 20.40 4.50 3.08
CA ILE A 190 19.52 3.99 4.14
C ILE A 190 20.20 2.79 4.80
N GLY A 191 19.98 2.59 6.10
CA GLY A 191 20.41 1.37 6.79
C GLY A 191 19.60 0.15 6.35
N TYR A 192 20.26 -1.00 6.12
CA TYR A 192 19.58 -2.14 5.51
C TYR A 192 18.36 -2.68 6.27
N THR A 193 18.36 -2.57 7.61
CA THR A 193 17.22 -2.94 8.46
C THR A 193 16.02 -2.01 8.28
N TYR A 194 16.27 -0.71 8.09
CA TYR A 194 15.23 0.26 7.73
C TYR A 194 14.68 -0.06 6.34
N LEU A 195 15.54 -0.21 5.34
CA LEU A 195 15.09 -0.51 3.98
C LEU A 195 14.27 -1.81 3.93
N GLU A 196 14.72 -2.87 4.61
CA GLU A 196 13.97 -4.14 4.70
C GLU A 196 12.55 -3.94 5.23
N SER A 197 12.42 -3.24 6.36
CA SER A 197 11.13 -2.93 6.98
C SER A 197 10.27 -2.00 6.11
N TRP A 198 10.88 -1.05 5.40
CA TRP A 198 10.18 -0.10 4.54
C TRP A 198 9.63 -0.78 3.29
N LEU A 199 10.41 -1.67 2.65
CA LEU A 199 9.92 -2.43 1.49
C LEU A 199 8.72 -3.31 1.86
N GLU A 200 8.72 -3.95 3.03
CA GLU A 200 7.57 -4.75 3.49
C GLU A 200 6.33 -3.86 3.73
N SER A 201 6.50 -2.73 4.42
CA SER A 201 5.39 -1.82 4.72
C SER A 201 4.83 -1.12 3.48
N ILE A 202 5.70 -0.62 2.59
CA ILE A 202 5.29 0.03 1.34
C ILE A 202 4.63 -0.99 0.41
N SER A 203 5.16 -2.23 0.31
CA SER A 203 4.49 -3.29 -0.46
C SER A 203 3.09 -3.61 0.08
N TYR A 204 2.89 -3.59 1.39
CA TYR A 204 1.57 -3.75 1.98
C TYR A 204 0.63 -2.60 1.59
N VAL A 205 1.07 -1.34 1.70
CA VAL A 205 0.29 -0.17 1.29
C VAL A 205 -0.03 -0.19 -0.21
N ARG A 206 0.93 -0.61 -1.04
CA ARG A 206 0.76 -0.81 -2.49
C ARG A 206 -0.39 -1.78 -2.77
N ASN A 207 -0.45 -2.90 -2.05
CA ASN A 207 -1.53 -3.88 -2.19
C ASN A 207 -2.86 -3.32 -1.70
N VAL A 208 -2.89 -2.55 -0.61
CA VAL A 208 -4.10 -1.85 -0.17
C VAL A 208 -4.61 -0.92 -1.28
N CYS A 209 -3.73 -0.18 -1.95
CA CYS A 209 -4.10 0.68 -3.07
C CYS A 209 -4.63 -0.13 -4.27
N ALA A 210 -3.90 -1.15 -4.72
CA ALA A 210 -4.26 -1.99 -5.86
C ALA A 210 -5.59 -2.74 -5.70
N HIS A 211 -5.96 -3.08 -4.46
CA HIS A 211 -7.24 -3.74 -4.15
C HIS A 211 -8.34 -2.77 -3.72
N TYR A 212 -8.16 -1.46 -3.95
CA TYR A 212 -9.13 -0.42 -3.58
C TYR A 212 -9.48 -0.45 -2.08
N GLY A 213 -8.55 -0.86 -1.23
CA GLY A 213 -8.67 -0.91 0.21
C GLY A 213 -8.60 0.48 0.85
N ARG A 214 -8.85 0.59 2.15
CA ARG A 214 -8.92 1.87 2.84
C ARG A 214 -7.60 2.20 3.54
N LEU A 215 -7.05 3.38 3.27
CA LEU A 215 -5.92 3.99 3.99
C LEU A 215 -6.40 5.02 5.03
N TYR A 216 -7.48 5.76 4.73
CA TYR A 216 -8.10 6.70 5.67
C TYR A 216 -8.52 5.99 6.96
N ASN A 217 -8.08 6.50 8.11
CA ASN A 217 -8.31 5.92 9.44
C ASN A 217 -7.99 4.40 9.53
N ALA A 218 -7.07 3.87 8.71
CA ALA A 218 -6.67 2.47 8.75
C ALA A 218 -5.45 2.25 9.64
N LYS A 219 -5.45 1.19 10.46
CA LYS A 219 -4.25 0.73 11.17
C LYS A 219 -3.55 -0.28 10.27
N LEU A 220 -2.28 -0.05 9.96
CA LEU A 220 -1.49 -0.91 9.10
C LEU A 220 -0.99 -2.12 9.89
N SER A 221 -1.11 -3.31 9.31
CA SER A 221 -0.59 -4.55 9.91
C SER A 221 0.91 -4.75 9.68
N LYS A 222 1.46 -4.09 8.65
CA LYS A 222 2.88 -4.07 8.32
C LYS A 222 3.41 -2.66 8.52
N THR A 223 4.18 -2.45 9.57
CA THR A 223 4.64 -1.13 10.01
C THR A 223 6.13 -0.94 9.70
N PRO A 224 6.55 0.25 9.23
CA PRO A 224 7.95 0.53 9.03
C PRO A 224 8.64 0.85 10.37
N ILE A 225 9.93 0.57 10.45
CA ILE A 225 10.80 1.13 11.49
C ILE A 225 11.01 2.62 11.18
N LEU A 226 10.68 3.51 12.11
CA LEU A 226 10.93 4.95 11.95
C LEU A 226 12.29 5.33 12.55
N TYR A 227 12.89 6.40 12.03
CA TYR A 227 14.04 7.03 12.69
C TYR A 227 13.65 7.55 14.09
N LYS A 228 14.64 7.55 15.00
CA LYS A 228 14.42 7.91 16.41
C LYS A 228 13.79 9.28 16.58
N GLU A 229 14.24 10.26 15.79
CA GLU A 229 13.71 11.63 15.79
C GLU A 229 12.18 11.66 15.60
N TYR A 230 11.63 10.87 14.68
CA TYR A 230 10.18 10.81 14.47
C TYR A 230 9.46 10.16 15.64
N THR A 231 9.99 9.07 16.18
CA THR A 231 9.39 8.40 17.35
C THR A 231 9.44 9.28 18.60
N GLN A 232 10.50 10.08 18.78
CA GLN A 232 10.65 11.03 19.88
C GLN A 232 9.71 12.24 19.72
N ALA A 233 9.39 12.62 18.49
CA ALA A 233 8.35 13.62 18.19
C ALA A 233 6.91 13.06 18.33
N GLY A 234 6.74 11.83 18.81
CA GLY A 234 5.43 11.22 19.02
C GLY A 234 4.78 10.64 17.76
N ILE A 235 5.50 10.55 16.64
CA ILE A 235 4.97 10.02 15.39
C ILE A 235 4.87 8.49 15.46
N GLY A 236 3.65 7.97 15.27
CA GLY A 236 3.38 6.54 15.22
C GLY A 236 3.71 5.92 13.86
N ASN A 237 4.06 4.63 13.86
CA ASN A 237 4.40 3.87 12.65
C ASN A 237 3.28 2.97 12.12
N ASN A 238 2.12 2.93 12.78
CA ASN A 238 1.01 2.05 12.41
C ASN A 238 -0.06 2.73 11.55
N ARG A 239 0.21 3.93 11.04
CA ARG A 239 -0.66 4.71 10.17
C ARG A 239 0.10 5.19 8.94
N MET A 240 -0.65 5.67 7.95
CA MET A 240 -0.14 6.05 6.64
C MET A 240 0.99 7.10 6.70
N PHE A 241 0.93 8.06 7.62
CA PHE A 241 1.95 9.09 7.74
C PHE A 241 3.36 8.52 7.99
N GLY A 242 3.49 7.47 8.80
CA GLY A 242 4.77 6.80 9.01
C GLY A 242 5.35 6.20 7.72
N VAL A 243 4.49 5.69 6.83
CA VAL A 243 4.91 5.17 5.51
C VAL A 243 5.34 6.30 4.58
N LEU A 244 4.63 7.45 4.59
CA LEU A 244 5.01 8.62 3.80
C LEU A 244 6.41 9.14 4.16
N LEU A 245 6.78 9.12 5.45
CA LEU A 245 8.13 9.48 5.89
C LEU A 245 9.18 8.53 5.32
N CYS A 246 8.90 7.22 5.24
CA CYS A 246 9.80 6.25 4.63
C CYS A 246 9.92 6.47 3.11
N MET A 247 8.79 6.72 2.44
CA MET A 247 8.77 7.04 1.00
C MET A 247 9.60 8.28 0.69
N LYS A 248 9.47 9.35 1.49
CA LYS A 248 10.29 10.56 1.39
C LYS A 248 11.78 10.24 1.38
N GLN A 249 12.22 9.37 2.30
CA GLN A 249 13.64 9.03 2.45
C GLN A 249 14.17 8.22 1.27
N ILE A 250 13.37 7.31 0.72
CA ILE A 250 13.74 6.57 -0.49
C ILE A 250 13.79 7.49 -1.71
N LEU A 251 12.81 8.39 -1.83
CA LEU A 251 12.67 9.35 -2.94
C LEU A 251 13.36 10.69 -2.67
N LYS A 252 14.37 10.73 -1.80
CA LYS A 252 15.05 11.97 -1.36
C LYS A 252 15.68 12.83 -2.48
N ASN A 253 15.86 12.25 -3.66
CA ASN A 253 16.44 12.90 -4.84
C ASN A 253 15.40 13.09 -5.96
N ASP A 254 14.13 12.77 -5.74
CA ASP A 254 13.06 13.01 -6.71
C ASP A 254 12.61 14.47 -6.64
N LYS A 255 12.90 15.23 -7.69
CA LYS A 255 12.53 16.64 -7.82
C LYS A 255 11.01 16.88 -7.77
N HIS A 256 10.20 15.85 -8.00
CA HIS A 256 8.74 15.96 -7.99
C HIS A 256 8.13 15.60 -6.62
N TRP A 257 8.91 15.21 -5.63
CA TRP A 257 8.37 14.83 -4.32
C TRP A 257 7.56 15.96 -3.67
N ASN A 258 8.04 17.20 -3.74
CA ASN A 258 7.30 18.34 -3.18
C ASN A 258 5.98 18.59 -3.92
N LEU A 259 5.89 18.32 -5.23
CA LEU A 259 4.63 18.37 -5.96
C LEU A 259 3.63 17.33 -5.45
N TYR A 260 4.10 16.14 -5.08
CA TYR A 260 3.26 15.13 -4.43
C TYR A 260 2.77 15.59 -3.05
N VAL A 261 3.63 16.25 -2.27
CA VAL A 261 3.23 16.85 -0.98
C VAL A 261 2.16 17.92 -1.17
N ASP A 262 2.29 18.78 -2.17
CA ASP A 262 1.27 19.78 -2.53
C ASP A 262 -0.04 19.12 -3.00
N GLN A 263 0.03 18.00 -3.73
CA GLN A 263 -1.17 17.23 -4.09
C GLN A 263 -1.89 16.66 -2.86
N ILE A 264 -1.17 16.21 -1.83
CA ILE A 264 -1.78 15.79 -0.57
C ILE A 264 -2.50 16.98 0.07
N GLU A 265 -1.86 18.15 0.15
CA GLU A 265 -2.47 19.36 0.71
C GLU A 265 -3.77 19.72 -0.03
N LEU A 266 -3.72 19.80 -1.37
CA LEU A 266 -4.90 20.09 -2.19
C LEU A 266 -6.03 19.07 -1.98
N LEU A 267 -5.71 17.79 -1.75
CA LEU A 267 -6.72 16.79 -1.43
C LEU A 267 -7.31 17.00 -0.03
N ILE A 268 -6.50 17.37 0.96
CA ILE A 268 -6.99 17.66 2.32
C ILE A 268 -7.92 18.88 2.27
N ASP A 269 -7.52 19.94 1.59
CA ASP A 269 -8.31 21.18 1.46
C ASP A 269 -9.62 20.97 0.70
N LYS A 270 -9.60 20.10 -0.32
CA LYS A 270 -10.78 19.79 -1.14
C LYS A 270 -11.88 19.05 -0.37
N TYR A 271 -11.52 18.22 0.62
CA TYR A 271 -12.44 17.36 1.34
C TYR A 271 -12.53 17.80 2.81
N GLU A 272 -13.35 18.81 3.07
CA GLU A 272 -13.45 19.52 4.36
C GLU A 272 -13.71 18.62 5.58
N LYS A 273 -14.31 17.44 5.36
CA LYS A 273 -14.72 16.52 6.43
C LYS A 273 -13.64 15.49 6.78
N VAL A 274 -12.48 15.55 6.12
CA VAL A 274 -11.34 14.66 6.36
C VAL A 274 -10.59 15.06 7.62
N ASP A 275 -10.45 14.12 8.56
CA ASP A 275 -9.54 14.26 9.69
C ASP A 275 -8.25 13.45 9.46
N VAL A 276 -7.21 14.14 8.99
CA VAL A 276 -5.90 13.52 8.73
C VAL A 276 -5.17 13.07 10.00
N LYS A 277 -5.56 13.53 11.20
CA LYS A 277 -4.99 13.02 12.46
C LYS A 277 -5.28 11.53 12.62
N THR A 278 -6.41 11.05 12.11
CA THR A 278 -6.74 9.61 12.06
C THR A 278 -5.77 8.78 11.20
N MET A 279 -5.05 9.44 10.28
CA MET A 279 -4.01 8.87 9.43
C MET A 279 -2.59 9.09 9.97
N GLY A 280 -2.47 9.66 11.17
CA GLY A 280 -1.21 9.91 11.88
C GLY A 280 -0.49 11.20 11.47
N PHE A 281 -1.15 12.10 10.75
CA PHE A 281 -0.57 13.39 10.37
C PHE A 281 -0.51 14.31 11.60
N PRO A 282 0.66 14.86 11.97
CA PRO A 282 0.78 15.92 12.96
C PRO A 282 0.37 17.28 12.38
N ASP A 283 0.26 18.30 13.21
CA ASP A 283 -0.14 19.64 12.75
C ASP A 283 0.90 20.25 11.77
N ASP A 284 2.19 19.92 11.91
CA ASP A 284 3.29 20.37 11.04
C ASP A 284 3.68 19.34 9.95
N TRP A 285 2.74 18.46 9.57
CA TRP A 285 2.99 17.34 8.65
C TRP A 285 3.66 17.74 7.33
N LYS A 286 3.29 18.89 6.75
CA LYS A 286 3.80 19.33 5.44
C LYS A 286 5.31 19.55 5.49
N LYS A 287 5.77 20.31 6.49
CA LYS A 287 7.21 20.55 6.75
C LYS A 287 7.99 19.26 6.96
N LEU A 288 7.37 18.27 7.61
CA LEU A 288 7.99 16.96 7.82
C LEU A 288 8.09 16.13 6.54
N LEU A 289 7.20 16.34 5.55
CA LEU A 289 7.24 15.66 4.26
C LEU A 289 8.07 16.40 3.21
N GLU A 290 8.11 17.72 3.19
CA GLU A 290 8.86 18.50 2.20
C GLU A 290 10.37 18.19 2.20
N GLN A 291 10.94 18.09 1.00
CA GLN A 291 12.38 18.07 0.78
C GLN A 291 12.89 19.51 0.62
N LYS A 292 14.08 19.76 1.15
CA LYS A 292 14.78 21.05 1.02
C LYS A 292 15.51 21.16 -0.30
#